data_AF-A0A7Z7YT44-F1
#
_entry.id   AF-A0A7Z7YT44-F1
#
_cell.length_a   1.000
_cell.length_b   1.000
_cell.length_c   1.000
_cell.angle_alpha   90.00
_cell.angle_beta   90.00
_cell.angle_gamma   90.00
#
_symmetry.space_group_name_H-M   'P 1'
#
loop_
_entity.id
_entity.type
_entity.pdbx_description
1 polymer ?
#
loop_
_entity_poly.entity_id
_entity_poly.type
_entity_poly.pdbx_seq_one_letter_code
_entity_poly.pdbx_strand_id
1 'polypeptide(L)'
;YYKEQQERITLYLKYNTKKPNTIKSVHFTSLKQGPMGDAVIEGYINNNKEDEFVAYAASEDNFQFQGNKIESKKVSNLIKYQTKTPDEIKKDLDKKKDH
;
A
#
# COMPACT_ATOMS: atom_id res chain seq x y z
N TYR A 1 14.40 0.71 3.74
CA TYR A 1 13.93 0.35 2.40
C TYR A 1 12.82 -0.71 2.40
N TYR A 2 13.04 -2.01 2.63
CA TYR A 2 11.92 -3.00 2.60
C TYR A 2 10.80 -2.71 3.61
N LYS A 3 11.16 -2.57 4.89
CA LYS A 3 10.21 -2.26 5.98
C LYS A 3 9.43 -0.96 5.72
N GLU A 4 10.09 0.02 5.13
CA GLU A 4 9.48 1.31 4.78
C GLU A 4 8.42 1.14 3.69
N GLN A 5 8.66 0.33 2.65
CA GLN A 5 7.64 0.05 1.63
C GLN A 5 6.45 -0.69 2.23
N GLN A 6 6.68 -1.66 3.13
CA GLN A 6 5.61 -2.34 3.85
C GLN A 6 4.75 -1.37 4.67
N GLU A 7 5.37 -0.42 5.36
CA GLU A 7 4.67 0.64 6.10
C GLU A 7 3.86 1.54 5.17
N ARG A 8 4.45 1.99 4.05
CA ARG A 8 3.75 2.82 3.03
C ARG A 8 2.55 2.10 2.43
N ILE A 9 2.70 0.83 2.06
CA ILE A 9 1.60 0.00 1.52
C ILE A 9 0.51 -0.18 2.57
N THR A 10 0.88 -0.53 3.80
CA THR A 10 -0.09 -0.71 4.89
C THR A 10 -0.88 0.56 5.16
N LEU A 11 -0.19 1.71 5.20
CA LEU A 11 -0.80 3.02 5.39
C LEU A 11 -1.79 3.35 4.27
N TYR A 12 -1.37 3.17 3.02
CA TYR A 12 -2.21 3.40 1.84
C TYR A 12 -3.46 2.53 1.85
N LEU A 13 -3.30 1.22 2.06
CA LEU A 13 -4.41 0.25 2.09
C LEU A 13 -5.43 0.61 3.16
N LYS A 14 -4.98 0.88 4.40
CA LYS A 14 -5.89 1.16 5.53
C LYS A 14 -6.58 2.52 5.44
N TYR A 15 -5.89 3.55 4.94
CA TYR A 15 -6.43 4.91 4.89
C TYR A 15 -7.39 5.13 3.72
N ASN A 16 -7.15 4.46 2.59
CA ASN A 16 -7.92 4.71 1.37
C ASN A 16 -9.15 3.80 1.20
N THR A 17 -9.54 3.01 2.20
CA THR A 17 -10.76 2.19 2.12
C THR A 17 -12.04 3.03 2.06
N LYS A 18 -13.03 2.60 1.27
CA LYS A 18 -14.36 3.24 1.18
C LYS A 18 -15.09 3.32 2.53
N LYS A 19 -14.93 2.30 3.37
CA LYS A 19 -15.49 2.24 4.73
C LYS A 19 -14.35 2.05 5.74
N PRO A 20 -14.38 2.72 6.90
CA PRO A 20 -13.35 2.54 7.92
C PRO A 20 -13.28 1.07 8.39
N ASN A 21 -12.10 0.64 8.84
CA ASN A 21 -11.84 -0.72 9.37
C ASN A 21 -12.15 -1.88 8.39
N THR A 22 -12.19 -1.60 7.08
CA THR A 22 -12.37 -2.62 6.03
C THR A 22 -11.13 -3.51 5.88
N ILE A 23 -9.93 -2.92 5.96
CA ILE A 23 -8.66 -3.64 5.97
C ILE A 23 -8.09 -3.59 7.40
N LYS A 24 -8.15 -4.71 8.11
CA LYS A 24 -7.73 -4.84 9.52
C LYS A 24 -6.27 -5.25 9.63
N SER A 25 -5.86 -6.23 8.83
CA SER A 25 -4.50 -6.75 8.77
C SER A 25 -3.96 -6.74 7.34
N VAL A 26 -2.64 -6.63 7.23
CA VAL A 26 -1.87 -6.73 5.99
C VAL A 26 -0.71 -7.68 6.28
N HIS A 27 -0.55 -8.71 5.47
CA HIS A 27 0.50 -9.70 5.59
C HIS A 27 1.34 -9.69 4.32
N PHE A 28 2.65 -9.55 4.49
CA PHE A 28 3.59 -9.58 3.38
C PHE A 28 4.16 -10.99 3.24
N THR A 29 4.17 -11.50 2.01
CA THR A 29 4.62 -12.87 1.70
C THR A 29 5.97 -12.88 0.99
N SER A 30 6.27 -11.85 0.20
CA SER A 30 7.51 -11.77 -0.55
C SER A 30 7.92 -10.34 -0.86
N LEU A 31 9.24 -10.12 -0.97
CA LEU A 31 9.83 -9.03 -1.72
C LEU A 31 10.78 -9.60 -2.74
N LYS A 32 10.57 -9.24 -4.00
CA LYS A 32 11.44 -9.56 -5.12
C LYS A 32 11.91 -8.26 -5.74
N GLN A 33 13.12 -8.28 -6.29
CA GLN A 33 13.64 -7.18 -7.08
C GLN A 33 13.49 -7.55 -8.55
N GLY A 34 12.78 -6.73 -9.32
CA GLY A 34 12.63 -6.89 -10.75
C GLY A 34 13.93 -6.61 -11.51
N PRO A 35 13.98 -6.95 -12.80
CA PRO A 35 15.19 -6.83 -13.62
C PRO A 35 15.74 -5.40 -13.69
N MET A 36 14.88 -4.40 -13.52
CA MET A 36 15.23 -2.98 -13.54
C MET A 36 15.45 -2.39 -12.14
N GLY A 37 15.47 -3.22 -11.10
CA GLY A 37 15.65 -2.81 -9.72
C GLY A 37 14.36 -2.34 -9.03
N ASP A 38 13.22 -2.42 -9.71
CA ASP A 38 11.90 -2.23 -9.11
C ASP A 38 11.65 -3.25 -7.99
N ALA A 39 10.98 -2.85 -6.91
CA ALA A 39 10.58 -3.78 -5.86
C ALA A 39 9.16 -4.28 -6.14
N VAL A 40 9.01 -5.60 -6.22
CA VAL A 40 7.74 -6.30 -6.32
C VAL A 40 7.43 -6.89 -4.95
N ILE A 41 6.36 -6.40 -4.33
CA ILE A 41 5.99 -6.72 -2.95
C ILE A 41 4.63 -7.42 -2.97
N GLU A 42 4.62 -8.68 -2.55
CA GLU A 42 3.43 -9.52 -2.52
C GLU A 42 2.88 -9.62 -1.09
N GLY A 43 1.57 -9.71 -0.99
CA GLY A 43 0.91 -9.88 0.30
C GLY A 43 -0.58 -10.18 0.18
N TYR A 44 -1.25 -10.27 1.33
CA TYR A 44 -2.69 -10.44 1.42
C TYR A 44 -3.27 -9.67 2.60
N ILE A 45 -4.57 -9.38 2.55
CA ILE A 45 -5.26 -8.60 3.58
C ILE A 45 -6.21 -9.47 4.43
N ASN A 46 -6.58 -8.97 5.62
CA ASN A 46 -7.63 -9.56 6.47
C ASN A 46 -7.44 -11.04 6.83
N ASN A 47 -6.20 -11.50 6.90
CA ASN A 47 -5.82 -12.90 7.13
C ASN A 47 -6.38 -13.87 6.07
N ASN A 48 -6.85 -13.37 4.92
CA ASN A 48 -7.39 -14.20 3.85
C ASN A 48 -6.42 -14.21 2.67
N LYS A 49 -5.82 -15.38 2.38
CA LYS A 49 -4.85 -15.54 1.29
C LYS A 49 -5.46 -15.33 -0.09
N GLU A 50 -6.78 -15.48 -0.24
CA GLU A 50 -7.47 -15.19 -1.50
C GLU A 50 -7.56 -13.68 -1.78
N ASP A 51 -7.39 -12.86 -0.75
CA ASP A 51 -7.41 -11.40 -0.85
C ASP A 51 -5.99 -10.86 -1.07
N GLU A 52 -5.29 -11.46 -2.04
CA GLU A 52 -3.91 -11.14 -2.38
C GLU A 52 -3.77 -9.81 -3.12
N PHE A 53 -2.59 -9.23 -3.02
CA PHE A 53 -2.18 -8.05 -3.75
C PHE A 53 -0.69 -8.12 -4.11
N VAL A 54 -0.36 -7.43 -5.20
CA VAL A 54 1.01 -7.15 -5.61
C VAL A 54 1.18 -5.65 -5.70
N ALA A 55 2.18 -5.10 -5.01
CA ALA A 55 2.51 -3.69 -5.01
C ALA A 55 3.90 -3.49 -5.61
N TYR A 56 4.06 -2.44 -6.41
CA TYR A 56 5.30 -2.15 -7.10
C TYR A 56 5.89 -0.82 -6.62
N ALA A 57 7.20 -0.79 -6.39
CA ALA A 57 7.97 0.42 -6.17
C ALA A 57 9.01 0.55 -7.28
N ALA A 58 8.73 1.41 -8.26
CA ALA A 58 9.53 1.54 -9.47
C ALA A 58 10.61 2.62 -9.34
N SER A 59 11.65 2.52 -10.17
CA SER A 59 12.73 3.52 -10.24
C SER A 59 12.24 4.94 -10.55
N GLU A 60 11.20 5.08 -11.37
CA GLU A 60 10.52 6.35 -11.68
C GLU A 60 10.04 7.09 -10.41
N ASP A 61 9.72 6.34 -9.36
CA ASP A 61 9.18 6.83 -8.11
C ASP A 61 10.24 6.84 -7.00
N ASN A 62 11.53 6.96 -7.36
CA ASN A 62 12.68 6.79 -6.46
C ASN A 62 12.62 5.47 -5.68
N PHE A 63 12.08 4.44 -6.31
CA PHE A 63 11.81 3.15 -5.70
C PHE A 63 10.92 3.26 -4.45
N GLN A 64 9.95 4.19 -4.44
CA GLN A 64 8.93 4.26 -3.40
C GLN A 64 7.56 3.91 -3.95
N PHE A 65 6.79 3.16 -3.18
CA PHE A 65 5.39 2.92 -3.46
C PHE A 65 4.61 4.24 -3.33
N GLN A 66 3.90 4.61 -4.39
CA GLN A 66 3.10 5.85 -4.46
C GLN A 66 1.58 5.61 -4.37
N GLY A 67 1.12 4.35 -4.43
CA GLY A 67 -0.30 4.00 -4.32
C GLY A 67 -0.98 3.58 -5.63
N ASN A 68 -0.53 4.11 -6.77
CA ASN A 68 -1.10 3.83 -8.09
C ASN A 68 -0.67 2.48 -8.68
N LYS A 69 0.44 1.90 -8.22
CA LYS A 69 1.00 0.63 -8.71
C LYS A 69 0.68 -0.52 -7.75
N ILE A 70 -0.61 -0.83 -7.57
CA ILE A 70 -1.10 -1.99 -6.81
C ILE A 70 -2.11 -2.80 -7.60
N GLU A 71 -1.87 -4.10 -7.72
CA GLU A 71 -2.71 -5.05 -8.44
C GLU A 71 -3.41 -5.97 -7.45
N SER A 72 -4.74 -6.06 -7.53
CA SER A 72 -5.54 -6.99 -6.72
C SER A 72 -6.97 -7.04 -7.24
N LYS A 73 -7.56 -8.24 -7.23
CA LYS A 73 -8.99 -8.45 -7.54
C LYS A 73 -9.92 -7.84 -6.48
N LYS A 74 -9.50 -7.83 -5.21
CA LYS A 74 -10.37 -7.41 -4.11
C LYS A 74 -10.04 -6.02 -3.59
N VAL A 75 -8.77 -5.66 -3.47
CA VAL A 75 -8.36 -4.35 -2.92
C VAL A 75 -8.95 -3.20 -3.74
N SER A 76 -8.95 -3.32 -5.08
CA SER A 76 -9.55 -2.33 -6.00
C SER A 76 -11.02 -2.03 -5.70
N ASN A 77 -11.79 -3.02 -5.26
CA ASN A 77 -13.21 -2.86 -4.89
C ASN A 77 -13.40 -2.21 -3.50
N LEU A 78 -12.41 -2.33 -2.62
CA LEU A 78 -12.45 -1.82 -1.25
C LEU A 78 -11.94 -0.39 -1.12
N ILE A 79 -11.11 0.07 -2.06
CA ILE A 79 -10.47 1.39 -2.06
C ILE A 79 -11.35 2.44 -2.76
N LYS A 80 -11.34 3.67 -2.24
CA LYS A 80 -12.07 4.82 -2.81
C LYS A 80 -11.46 5.26 -4.15
N TYR A 81 -12.26 5.88 -5.02
CA TYR A 81 -11.79 6.32 -6.34
C TYR A 81 -10.67 7.38 -6.24
N GLN A 82 -10.85 8.39 -5.40
CA GLN A 82 -9.82 9.42 -5.16
C GLN A 82 -8.95 9.03 -3.98
N THR A 83 -7.87 8.30 -4.25
CA THR A 83 -6.91 7.86 -3.22
C THR A 83 -5.88 8.94 -2.91
N LYS A 84 -5.39 8.95 -1.67
CA LYS A 84 -4.20 9.73 -1.28
C LYS A 84 -2.96 8.85 -1.33
N THR A 85 -1.85 9.42 -1.78
CA THR A 85 -0.53 8.79 -1.71
C THR A 85 -0.09 8.60 -0.25
N PRO A 86 0.86 7.69 0.05
CA PRO A 86 1.40 7.54 1.40
C PRO A 86 1.94 8.84 2.02
N ASP A 87 2.56 9.70 1.21
CA ASP A 87 3.13 10.97 1.68
C ASP A 87 2.05 12.01 2.01
N GLU A 88 0.99 12.09 1.21
CA GLU A 88 -0.17 12.93 1.53
C GLU A 88 -0.87 12.47 2.81
N ILE A 89 -1.03 11.15 2.99
CA ILE A 89 -1.61 10.59 4.21
C ILE A 89 -0.75 10.95 5.43
N LYS A 90 0.57 10.82 5.32
CA LYS A 90 1.49 11.16 6.40
C LYS A 90 1.38 12.64 6.78
N LYS A 91 1.38 13.54 5.79
CA LYS A 91 1.16 14.98 6.00
C LYS A 91 -0.16 15.29 6.69
N ASP A 92 -1.25 14.63 6.31
CA ASP A 92 -2.56 14.80 6.97
C ASP A 92 -2.54 14.34 8.44
N LEU A 93 -1.85 13.24 8.74
CA LEU A 93 -1.73 12.71 10.09
C LEU A 93 -0.86 13.59 10.98
N ASP A 94 0.23 14.14 10.44
CA ASP A 94 1.11 15.03 11.20
C ASP A 94 0.41 16.36 11.52
N LYS A 95 -0.34 16.94 10.56
CA LYS A 95 -1.17 18.14 10.81
C LYS A 95 -2.23 17.93 11.90
N LYS A 96 -2.76 16.72 12.06
CA LYS A 96 -3.75 16.40 13.09
C LYS A 96 -3.16 16.23 14.49
N LYS A 97 -1.84 16.05 14.60
CA LYS A 97 -1.15 15.93 15.91
C LYS A 97 -0.75 17.28 16.50
N ASP A 98 -0.66 18.30 15.66
CA ASP A 98 -0.31 19.68 16.05
C ASP A 98 -1.53 20.48 16.56
N HIS A 99 -2.70 19.85 16.65
CA HIS A 99 -3.99 20.42 17.06
C HIS A 99 -4.57 19.63 18.23
#